data_AF-A0A498FXY8-F1
#
_entry.id   AF-A0A498FXY8-F1
#
_cell.length_a   1.000
_cell.length_b   1.000
_cell.length_c   1.000
_cell.angle_alpha   90.00
_cell.angle_beta   90.00
_cell.angle_gamma   90.00
#
_symmetry.space_group_name_H-M   'P 1'
#
loop_
_entity.id
_entity.type
_entity.pdbx_description
1 polymer ?
#
loop_
_entity_poly.entity_id
_entity_poly.type
_entity_poly.pdbx_seq_one_letter_code
_entity_poly.pdbx_strand_id
1 'polypeptide(L)'
;MLDVGTAYLVAIGALLLVALGVGARALVAIFREGRERSRKRREDEIERYTEDPVYDRDPADPEAGGATPSTCPQCGAENAAGFVYCRECASPLGPNQ
;
A
#
# COMPACT_ATOMS: atom_id res chain seq x y z
N MET A 1 58.06 14.17 -25.19
CA MET A 1 58.46 13.77 -23.82
C MET A 1 57.22 13.80 -22.97
N LEU A 2 56.89 12.69 -22.29
CA LEU A 2 55.84 12.71 -21.27
C LEU A 2 56.42 13.44 -20.06
N ASP A 3 55.83 14.57 -19.68
CA ASP A 3 56.22 15.31 -18.50
C ASP A 3 55.84 14.51 -17.23
N VAL A 4 56.64 14.63 -16.17
CA VAL A 4 56.38 13.94 -14.89
C VAL A 4 54.99 14.30 -14.36
N GLY A 5 54.55 15.56 -14.55
CA GLY A 5 53.21 16.00 -14.21
C GLY A 5 52.13 15.28 -15.01
N THR A 6 52.33 15.05 -16.30
CA THR A 6 51.38 14.29 -17.13
C THR A 6 51.30 12.83 -16.68
N ALA A 7 52.44 12.19 -16.39
CA ALA A 7 52.46 10.82 -15.90
C ALA A 7 51.73 10.68 -14.55
N TYR A 8 51.92 11.65 -13.64
CA TYR A 8 51.26 11.67 -12.34
C TYR A 8 49.74 11.84 -12.47
N LEU A 9 49.27 12.75 -13.33
CA LEU A 9 47.84 12.95 -13.58
C LEU A 9 47.19 11.70 -14.18
N VAL A 10 47.87 11.02 -15.11
CA VAL A 10 47.38 9.76 -15.68
C VAL A 10 47.30 8.67 -14.60
N ALA A 11 48.30 8.56 -13.73
CA ALA A 11 48.29 7.58 -12.65
C ALA A 11 47.15 7.83 -11.64
N ILE A 12 46.94 9.08 -11.21
CA ILE A 12 45.82 9.44 -10.33
C ILE A 12 44.49 9.18 -11.03
N GLY A 13 44.35 9.61 -12.29
CA GLY A 13 43.12 9.40 -13.06
C GLY A 13 42.77 7.91 -13.16
N ALA A 14 43.76 7.06 -13.44
CA ALA A 14 43.58 5.62 -13.47
C ALA A 14 43.14 5.07 -12.10
N LEU A 15 43.77 5.50 -11.01
CA LEU A 15 43.38 5.08 -9.65
C LEU A 15 41.95 5.50 -9.28
N LEU A 16 41.55 6.72 -9.62
CA LEU A 16 40.20 7.22 -9.38
C LEU A 16 39.16 6.43 -10.18
N LEU A 17 39.44 6.13 -11.45
CA LEU A 17 38.55 5.31 -12.29
C LEU A 17 38.43 3.88 -11.75
N VAL A 18 39.53 3.29 -11.27
CA VAL A 18 39.50 1.98 -10.61
C VAL A 18 38.65 2.03 -9.34
N ALA A 19 38.85 3.03 -8.47
CA ALA A 19 38.06 3.21 -7.26
C ALA A 19 36.57 3.39 -7.56
N LEU A 20 36.24 4.21 -8.57
CA LEU A 20 34.87 4.44 -9.03
C LEU A 20 34.25 3.16 -9.60
N GLY A 21 35.01 2.39 -10.39
CA GLY A 21 34.56 1.10 -10.92
C GLY A 21 34.26 0.07 -9.83
N VAL A 22 35.11 -0.01 -8.80
CA VAL A 22 34.88 -0.88 -7.63
C VAL A 22 33.64 -0.44 -6.86
N GLY A 23 33.48 0.85 -6.59
CA GLY A 23 32.31 1.41 -5.92
C GLY A 23 31.02 1.14 -6.70
N ALA A 24 31.02 1.39 -8.01
CA ALA A 24 29.88 1.10 -8.87
C ALA A 24 29.51 -0.39 -8.88
N ARG A 25 30.49 -1.29 -8.90
CA ARG A 25 30.24 -2.74 -8.85
C ARG A 25 29.56 -3.15 -7.53
N ALA A 26 30.03 -2.62 -6.40
CA ALA A 26 29.43 -2.89 -5.09
C ALA A 26 27.99 -2.38 -5.03
N LEU A 27 27.74 -1.15 -5.51
CA LEU A 27 26.39 -0.58 -5.58
C LEU A 27 25.45 -1.41 -6.46
N VAL A 28 25.92 -1.88 -7.62
CA VAL A 28 25.13 -2.75 -8.51
C VAL A 28 24.80 -4.08 -7.85
N ALA A 29 25.73 -4.67 -7.10
CA ALA A 29 25.48 -5.91 -6.36
C ALA A 29 24.39 -5.72 -5.29
N ILE A 30 24.51 -4.65 -4.48
CA ILE A 30 23.52 -4.31 -3.46
C ILE A 30 22.16 -4.02 -4.10
N PHE A 31 22.13 -3.27 -5.20
CA PHE A 31 20.89 -2.91 -5.88
C PHE A 31 20.19 -4.13 -6.51
N ARG A 32 20.94 -5.06 -7.12
CA ARG A 32 20.37 -6.31 -7.65
C ARG A 32 19.71 -7.12 -6.53
N GLU A 33 20.42 -7.30 -5.43
CA GLU A 33 19.90 -8.02 -4.28
C GLU A 33 18.68 -7.33 -3.64
N GLY A 34 18.70 -6.00 -3.54
CA GLY A 34 17.57 -5.21 -3.06
C GLY A 34 16.35 -5.30 -4.00
N ARG A 35 16.58 -5.29 -5.32
CA ARG A 35 15.50 -5.37 -6.31
C ARG A 35 14.84 -6.74 -6.31
N GLU A 36 15.59 -7.81 -6.09
CA GLU A 36 15.04 -9.17 -6.01
C GLU A 36 14.11 -9.33 -4.80
N ARG A 37 14.50 -8.79 -3.63
CA ARG A 37 13.62 -8.75 -2.45
C ARG A 37 12.39 -7.87 -2.66
N SER A 38 12.56 -6.71 -3.30
CA SER A 38 11.45 -5.80 -3.61
C SER A 38 10.44 -6.43 -4.57
N ARG A 39 10.93 -7.17 -5.57
CA ARG A 39 10.07 -7.90 -6.51
C ARG A 39 9.24 -8.96 -5.79
N LYS A 40 9.87 -9.77 -4.93
CA LYS A 40 9.19 -10.81 -4.16
C LYS A 40 8.10 -10.24 -3.25
N ARG A 41 8.39 -9.13 -2.56
CA ARG A 41 7.40 -8.43 -1.72
C ARG A 41 6.22 -7.89 -2.54
N ARG A 42 6.46 -7.44 -3.77
CA ARG A 42 5.41 -6.94 -4.67
C ARG A 42 4.57 -8.08 -5.25
N GLU A 43 5.17 -9.23 -5.54
CA GLU A 43 4.43 -10.43 -5.96
C GLU A 43 3.53 -10.95 -4.81
N ASP A 44 4.06 -11.10 -3.59
CA ASP A 44 3.27 -11.49 -2.41
C ASP A 44 2.12 -10.49 -2.10
N GLU A 45 2.37 -9.18 -2.28
CA GLU A 45 1.35 -8.15 -2.07
C GLU A 45 0.26 -8.20 -3.15
N ILE A 46 0.63 -8.40 -4.41
CA ILE A 46 -0.33 -8.56 -5.50
C ILE A 46 -1.16 -9.84 -5.30
N GLU A 47 -0.54 -10.95 -4.91
CA GLU A 47 -1.19 -12.24 -4.69
C GLU A 47 -2.27 -12.14 -3.60
N ARG A 48 -1.99 -11.47 -2.48
CA ARG A 48 -2.95 -11.19 -1.40
C ARG A 48 -4.18 -10.38 -1.84
N TYR A 49 -4.03 -9.48 -2.81
CA TYR A 49 -5.16 -8.70 -3.34
C TYR A 49 -5.95 -9.45 -4.42
N THR A 50 -5.36 -10.47 -5.04
CA THR A 50 -6.02 -11.35 -6.02
C THR A 50 -6.63 -12.61 -5.43
N GLU A 51 -6.13 -13.08 -4.29
CA GLU A 51 -6.87 -14.00 -3.43
C GLU A 51 -8.01 -13.20 -2.81
N ASP A 52 -9.18 -13.25 -3.43
CA ASP A 52 -10.43 -12.86 -2.78
C ASP A 52 -10.63 -13.84 -1.60
N PRO A 53 -10.41 -13.44 -0.34
CA PRO A 53 -10.75 -14.31 0.76
C PRO A 53 -12.25 -14.53 0.65
N VAL A 54 -12.65 -15.76 0.33
CA VAL A 54 -14.05 -16.19 0.42
C VAL A 54 -14.44 -15.99 1.88
N TYR A 55 -15.02 -14.82 2.16
CA TYR A 55 -15.66 -14.58 3.43
C TYR A 55 -16.85 -15.53 3.44
N ASP A 56 -16.73 -16.61 4.22
CA ASP A 56 -17.88 -17.35 4.72
C ASP A 56 -18.68 -16.38 5.60
N ARG A 57 -19.44 -15.52 4.93
CA ARG A 57 -20.46 -14.70 5.57
C ARG A 57 -21.53 -15.69 5.97
N ASP A 58 -21.49 -16.07 7.24
CA ASP A 58 -22.58 -16.77 7.91
C ASP A 58 -23.89 -16.08 7.46
N PRO A 59 -24.83 -16.79 6.81
CA PRO A 59 -26.06 -16.17 6.33
C PRO A 59 -26.72 -15.49 7.52
N ALA A 60 -26.94 -14.18 7.40
CA ALA A 60 -27.54 -13.38 8.44
C ALA A 60 -28.78 -14.09 8.98
N ASP A 61 -28.76 -14.36 10.28
CA ASP A 61 -29.88 -14.92 11.03
C ASP A 61 -31.16 -14.14 10.68
N PRO A 62 -32.16 -14.77 10.05
CA PRO A 62 -33.40 -14.11 9.66
C PRO A 62 -34.28 -13.72 10.86
N GLU A 63 -33.89 -14.06 12.09
CA GLU A 63 -34.66 -13.81 13.31
C GLU A 63 -34.16 -12.58 14.11
N ALA A 64 -33.33 -11.70 13.54
CA ALA A 64 -33.00 -10.41 14.15
C ALA A 64 -34.09 -9.36 13.87
N GLY A 65 -35.29 -9.59 14.42
CA GLY A 65 -36.28 -8.57 14.78
C GLY A 65 -36.93 -7.81 13.62
N GLY A 66 -38.26 -7.85 13.57
CA GLY A 66 -39.09 -6.99 12.70
C GLY A 66 -38.90 -5.51 12.99
N ALA A 67 -37.79 -4.95 12.53
CA ALA A 67 -37.54 -3.54 12.56
C ALA A 67 -38.38 -2.92 11.43
N THR A 68 -39.31 -2.06 11.81
CA THR A 68 -40.10 -1.27 10.86
C THR A 68 -39.22 -0.20 10.22
N PRO A 69 -39.45 0.19 8.96
CA PRO A 69 -38.78 1.34 8.37
C PRO A 69 -38.93 2.56 9.30
N SER A 70 -37.83 3.28 9.50
CA SER A 70 -37.76 4.41 10.42
C SER A 70 -37.60 5.72 9.66
N THR A 71 -38.41 6.71 10.01
CA THR A 71 -38.25 8.08 9.52
C THR A 71 -37.21 8.80 10.37
N CYS A 72 -36.23 9.42 9.72
CA CYS A 72 -35.21 10.22 10.39
C CYS A 72 -35.86 11.45 11.04
N PRO A 73 -35.68 11.69 12.35
CA PRO A 73 -36.27 12.85 13.01
C PRO A 73 -35.48 14.15 12.75
N GLN A 74 -34.26 14.07 12.22
CA GLN A 74 -33.47 15.26 11.87
C GLN A 74 -33.82 15.83 10.50
N CYS A 75 -34.02 15.00 9.49
CA CYS A 75 -34.29 15.47 8.11
C CYS A 75 -35.58 14.93 7.48
N GLY A 76 -36.31 14.05 8.17
CA GLY A 76 -37.56 13.47 7.67
C GLY A 76 -37.40 12.35 6.63
N ALA A 77 -36.17 11.95 6.29
CA ALA A 77 -35.94 10.91 5.29
C ALA A 77 -36.37 9.52 5.77
N GLU A 78 -36.96 8.72 4.89
CA GLU A 78 -37.31 7.32 5.15
C GLU A 78 -36.09 6.41 5.02
N ASN A 79 -35.82 5.62 6.05
CA ASN A 79 -34.71 4.68 6.11
C ASN A 79 -35.23 3.26 6.32
N ALA A 80 -34.60 2.30 5.63
CA ALA A 80 -34.89 0.89 5.86
C ALA A 80 -34.39 0.49 7.25
N ALA A 81 -34.98 -0.56 7.80
CA ALA A 81 -34.83 -0.87 9.21
C ALA A 81 -33.44 -1.40 9.64
N GLY A 82 -32.57 -1.70 8.68
CA GLY A 82 -31.17 -2.07 8.91
C GLY A 82 -30.20 -0.89 9.01
N PHE A 83 -30.67 0.35 8.85
CA PHE A 83 -29.80 1.53 8.91
C PHE A 83 -29.67 2.07 10.33
N VAL A 84 -28.43 2.12 10.83
CA VAL A 84 -28.09 2.76 12.12
C VAL A 84 -27.98 4.28 11.98
N TYR A 85 -27.76 4.78 10.77
CA TYR A 85 -27.62 6.19 10.42
C TYR A 85 -28.51 6.57 9.24
N CYS A 86 -28.98 7.81 9.22
CA CYS A 86 -29.77 8.35 8.11
C CYS A 86 -28.94 8.40 6.82
N ARG A 87 -29.50 7.90 5.71
CA ARG A 87 -28.85 7.93 4.39
C ARG A 87 -28.66 9.33 3.80
N GLU A 88 -29.45 10.30 4.27
CA GLU A 88 -29.43 11.67 3.73
C GLU A 88 -28.56 12.62 4.56
N CYS A 89 -28.70 12.58 5.89
CA CYS A 89 -28.05 13.54 6.79
C CYS A 89 -27.06 12.92 7.78
N ALA A 90 -26.87 11.59 7.74
CA ALA A 90 -25.97 10.83 8.63
C ALA A 90 -26.27 10.95 10.14
N SER A 91 -27.45 11.43 10.54
CA SER A 91 -27.86 11.42 11.95
C SER A 91 -28.10 9.99 12.45
N PRO A 92 -27.83 9.69 13.74
CA PRO A 92 -28.11 8.38 14.31
C PRO A 92 -29.63 8.10 14.36
N LEU A 93 -30.05 6.85 14.10
CA LEU A 93 -31.46 6.43 14.10
C LEU A 93 -31.83 5.53 15.30
N GLY A 94 -30.85 5.18 16.14
CA GLY A 94 -31.03 4.29 17.30
C GLY A 94 -31.66 4.96 18.54
N PRO A 95 -31.91 4.21 19.62
CA PRO A 95 -32.67 4.66 20.80
C PRO A 95 -32.04 5.77 21.65
N ASN A 96 -30.88 6.31 21.25
CA ASN A 96 -30.17 7.40 21.93
C ASN A 96 -30.33 8.73 21.18
N GLN A 97 -31.54 9.03 20.72
CA GLN A 97 -31.89 10.32 20.13
C GLN A 97 -32.43 11.29 21.17
#